data_AF-L5L892-F1
#
_entry.id   AF-L5L892-F1
#
_cell.length_a   1.000
_cell.length_b   1.000
_cell.length_c   1.000
_cell.angle_alpha   90.00
_cell.angle_beta   90.00
_cell.angle_gamma   90.00
#
_symmetry.space_group_name_H-M   'P 1'
#
loop_
_entity.id
_entity.type
_entity.pdbx_description
1 polymer ?
#
loop_
_entity_poly.entity_id
_entity_poly.type
_entity_poly.pdbx_seq_one_letter_code
_entity_poly.pdbx_strand_id
1 'polypeptide(L)'
;MDALSEANGTFALRLLKILCQDNPSRNVFYSPVSISSALAMVFLGAKGNTAAQMAQALSLNTEKDIHGSFQSLLAEMNKPGTQYLLRTANRLFGEKTCEFLSTFKESCLRFYHAELEQLSFAKAAEQSRKHINTWVSKKTKGKIQDLLPGNSIDAQTKLVLVNAIYFKGRWKEQFDKTYSSEMPFKISQVGEDFKNSASLMKK
;
A
#
# COMPACT_ATOMS: atom_id res chain seq x y z
N MET A 1 4.63 -0.39 -20.23
CA MET A 1 4.35 -0.96 -18.88
C MET A 1 5.55 -1.75 -18.35
N ASP A 2 6.35 -2.36 -19.22
CA ASP A 2 7.43 -3.29 -18.86
C ASP A 2 8.47 -2.69 -17.90
N ALA A 3 8.98 -1.48 -18.17
CA ALA A 3 9.97 -0.82 -17.32
C ALA A 3 9.45 -0.53 -15.89
N LEU A 4 8.19 -0.13 -15.74
CA LEU A 4 7.60 0.09 -14.41
C LEU A 4 7.36 -1.24 -13.69
N SER A 5 6.97 -2.28 -14.42
CA SER A 5 6.78 -3.62 -13.85
C SER A 5 8.09 -4.19 -13.33
N GLU A 6 9.19 -4.05 -14.09
CA GLU A 6 10.52 -4.48 -13.68
C GLU A 6 11.03 -3.70 -12.46
N ALA A 7 10.86 -2.37 -12.46
CA ALA A 7 11.19 -1.51 -11.32
C ALA A 7 10.43 -1.93 -10.05
N ASN A 8 9.10 -2.08 -10.16
CA ASN A 8 8.26 -2.52 -9.05
C ASN A 8 8.62 -3.93 -8.57
N GLY A 9 8.96 -4.86 -9.47
CA GLY A 9 9.41 -6.22 -9.12
C GLY A 9 10.74 -6.20 -8.37
N THR A 10 11.69 -5.40 -8.83
CA THR A 10 13.00 -5.22 -8.17
C THR A 10 12.83 -4.62 -6.77
N PHE A 11 12.05 -3.54 -6.67
CA PHE A 11 11.71 -2.92 -5.39
C PHE A 11 11.00 -3.89 -4.44
N ALA A 12 10.02 -4.66 -4.95
CA ALA A 12 9.29 -5.66 -4.19
C ALA A 12 10.26 -6.66 -3.54
N LEU A 13 11.12 -7.29 -4.33
CA LEU A 13 12.05 -8.31 -3.83
C LEU A 13 13.06 -7.74 -2.83
N ARG A 14 13.57 -6.53 -3.06
CA ARG A 14 14.46 -5.85 -2.11
C ARG A 14 13.77 -5.58 -0.77
N LEU A 15 12.54 -5.05 -0.82
CA LEU A 15 11.77 -4.77 0.39
C LEU A 15 11.38 -6.06 1.14
N LEU A 16 10.99 -7.12 0.42
CA LEU A 16 10.70 -8.42 1.05
C LEU A 16 11.92 -8.95 1.81
N LYS A 17 13.12 -8.88 1.23
CA LYS A 17 14.35 -9.30 1.90
C LYS A 17 14.55 -8.55 3.21
N ILE A 18 14.35 -7.24 3.22
CA ILE A 18 14.46 -6.41 4.44
C ILE A 18 13.41 -6.83 5.48
N LEU A 19 12.13 -6.97 5.07
CA LEU A 19 11.05 -7.35 5.98
C LEU A 19 11.23 -8.74 6.60
N CYS A 20 11.95 -9.65 5.92
CA CYS A 20 12.23 -11.00 6.42
C CYS A 20 13.49 -11.10 7.30
N GLN A 21 14.34 -10.07 7.36
CA GLN A 21 15.62 -10.13 8.09
C GLN A 21 15.44 -10.33 9.60
N ASP A 22 14.49 -9.63 10.21
CA ASP A 22 14.37 -9.59 11.67
C ASP A 22 13.65 -10.79 12.26
N ASN A 23 12.77 -11.45 11.49
CA ASN A 23 11.91 -12.53 11.99
C ASN A 23 11.58 -13.53 10.87
N PRO A 24 12.49 -14.45 10.53
CA PRO A 24 12.33 -15.36 9.40
C PRO A 24 11.14 -16.35 9.56
N SER A 25 10.62 -16.52 10.78
CA SER A 25 9.50 -17.42 11.10
C SER A 25 8.12 -16.76 11.04
N ARG A 26 8.01 -15.44 10.81
CA ARG A 26 6.72 -14.74 10.76
C ARG A 26 6.18 -14.65 9.35
N ASN A 27 4.86 -14.70 9.23
CA ASN A 27 4.17 -14.41 7.98
C ASN A 27 4.41 -12.94 7.58
N VAL A 28 4.86 -12.71 6.35
CA VAL A 28 4.99 -11.39 5.75
C VAL A 28 3.95 -11.23 4.67
N PHE A 29 3.13 -10.18 4.76
CA PHE A 29 2.16 -9.80 3.75
C PHE A 29 2.21 -8.28 3.55
N TYR A 30 2.45 -7.86 2.31
CA TYR A 30 2.51 -6.46 1.94
C TYR A 30 2.17 -6.31 0.45
N SER A 31 1.92 -5.08 0.03
CA SER A 31 1.67 -4.76 -1.38
C SER A 31 2.77 -3.84 -1.91
N PRO A 32 3.70 -4.36 -2.73
CA PRO A 32 4.78 -3.54 -3.29
C PRO A 32 4.27 -2.38 -4.14
N VAL A 33 3.25 -2.63 -4.97
CA VAL A 33 2.66 -1.61 -5.86
C VAL A 33 2.00 -0.47 -5.08
N SER A 34 1.41 -0.78 -3.92
CA SER A 34 0.82 0.19 -3.00
C SER A 34 1.88 1.13 -2.45
N ILE A 35 2.97 0.57 -1.92
CA ILE A 35 4.07 1.33 -1.34
C ILE A 35 4.80 2.13 -2.43
N SER A 36 5.08 1.52 -3.59
CA SER A 36 5.77 2.20 -4.68
C SER A 36 4.93 3.33 -5.27
N SER A 37 3.61 3.17 -5.38
CA SER A 37 2.71 4.26 -5.79
C SER A 37 2.71 5.41 -4.80
N ALA A 38 2.70 5.12 -3.49
CA ALA A 38 2.77 6.14 -2.44
C ALA A 38 4.08 6.93 -2.50
N LEU A 39 5.20 6.23 -2.61
CA LEU A 39 6.52 6.87 -2.71
C LEU A 39 6.69 7.59 -4.05
N ALA A 40 6.11 7.10 -5.14
CA ALA A 40 6.15 7.79 -6.42
C ALA A 40 5.32 9.10 -6.41
N MET A 41 4.26 9.19 -5.60
CA MET A 41 3.57 10.47 -5.32
C MET A 41 4.48 11.46 -4.59
N VAL A 42 5.28 11.01 -3.62
CA VAL A 42 6.28 11.88 -2.96
C VAL A 42 7.35 12.31 -3.96
N PHE A 43 7.77 11.40 -4.83
CA PHE A 43 8.80 11.64 -5.85
C PHE A 43 8.41 12.77 -6.81
N LEU A 44 7.12 12.95 -7.13
CA LEU A 44 6.62 14.12 -7.90
C LEU A 44 7.03 15.46 -7.30
N GLY A 45 7.07 15.56 -5.97
CA GLY A 45 7.42 16.78 -5.24
C GLY A 45 8.90 16.88 -4.86
N ALA A 46 9.65 15.80 -5.01
CA ALA A 46 11.05 15.74 -4.62
C ALA A 46 11.95 16.42 -5.65
N LYS A 47 13.08 16.99 -5.20
CA LYS A 47 14.12 17.57 -6.07
C LYS A 47 15.52 17.18 -5.61
N GLY A 48 16.50 17.35 -6.48
CA GLY A 48 17.92 17.13 -6.18
C GLY A 48 18.19 15.73 -5.62
N ASN A 49 18.99 15.66 -4.55
CA ASN A 49 19.40 14.39 -3.94
C ASN A 49 18.22 13.57 -3.40
N THR A 50 17.17 14.22 -2.89
CA THR A 50 15.97 13.52 -2.43
C THR A 50 15.30 12.77 -3.57
N ALA A 51 15.13 13.42 -4.73
CA ALA A 51 14.58 12.77 -5.92
C ALA A 51 15.47 11.62 -6.39
N ALA A 52 16.80 11.83 -6.46
CA ALA A 52 17.75 10.82 -6.89
C ALA A 52 17.72 9.55 -6.02
N GLN A 53 17.73 9.72 -4.70
CA GLN A 53 17.66 8.58 -3.76
C GLN A 53 16.34 7.83 -3.86
N MET A 54 15.22 8.53 -4.03
CA MET A 54 13.91 7.91 -4.20
C MET A 54 13.82 7.11 -5.50
N ALA A 55 14.30 7.67 -6.61
CA ALA A 55 14.35 6.98 -7.90
C ALA A 55 15.21 5.70 -7.81
N GLN A 56 16.37 5.78 -7.17
CA GLN A 56 17.26 4.63 -6.95
C GLN A 56 16.60 3.56 -6.07
N ALA A 57 16.01 3.94 -4.93
CA ALA A 57 15.38 3.01 -3.99
C ALA A 57 14.21 2.26 -4.65
N LEU A 58 13.38 2.98 -5.41
CA LEU A 58 12.26 2.42 -6.17
C LEU A 58 12.68 1.73 -7.48
N SER A 59 13.98 1.78 -7.82
CA SER A 59 14.53 1.24 -9.07
C SER A 59 13.87 1.83 -10.33
N LEU A 60 13.46 3.10 -10.27
CA LEU A 60 12.77 3.78 -11.36
C LEU A 60 13.75 4.21 -12.46
N ASN A 61 13.39 3.97 -13.71
CA ASN A 61 14.07 4.56 -14.85
C ASN A 61 13.46 5.94 -15.16
N THR A 62 14.16 7.01 -14.80
CA THR A 62 13.71 8.41 -14.95
C THR A 62 13.74 8.93 -16.38
N GLU A 63 14.30 8.18 -17.33
CA GLU A 63 14.21 8.50 -18.77
C GLU A 63 12.84 8.15 -19.37
N LYS A 64 12.00 7.42 -18.62
CA LYS A 64 10.65 7.00 -19.04
C LYS A 64 9.58 7.81 -18.30
N ASP A 65 8.38 7.86 -18.87
CA ASP A 65 7.20 8.41 -18.19
C ASP A 65 6.70 7.44 -17.10
N ILE A 66 7.33 7.52 -15.93
CA ILE A 66 7.02 6.71 -14.76
C ILE A 66 5.61 7.03 -14.24
N HIS A 67 5.24 8.32 -14.19
CA HIS A 67 3.97 8.76 -13.61
C HIS A 67 2.78 8.39 -14.50
N GLY A 68 2.89 8.56 -15.81
CA GLY A 68 1.89 8.05 -16.77
C GLY A 68 1.77 6.52 -16.74
N SER A 69 2.88 5.82 -16.48
CA SER A 69 2.85 4.37 -16.27
C SER A 69 2.09 3.98 -15.00
N PHE A 70 2.28 4.70 -13.88
CA PHE A 70 1.50 4.50 -12.66
C PHE A 70 0.02 4.83 -12.86
N GLN A 71 -0.29 5.89 -13.59
CA GLN A 71 -1.67 6.25 -13.94
C GLN A 71 -2.38 5.10 -14.65
N SER A 72 -1.73 4.54 -15.68
CA SER A 72 -2.27 3.40 -16.44
C SER A 72 -2.46 2.17 -15.57
N LEU A 73 -1.47 1.85 -14.72
CA LEU A 73 -1.52 0.72 -13.81
C LEU A 73 -2.67 0.85 -12.79
N LEU A 74 -2.80 2.02 -12.16
CA LEU A 74 -3.83 2.28 -11.15
C LEU A 74 -5.23 2.32 -11.77
N ALA A 75 -5.37 2.76 -13.02
CA ALA A 75 -6.62 2.70 -13.77
C ALA A 75 -7.04 1.24 -14.02
N GLU A 76 -6.13 0.37 -14.48
CA GLU A 76 -6.44 -1.04 -14.72
C GLU A 76 -6.75 -1.79 -13.41
N MET A 77 -6.01 -1.51 -12.33
CA MET A 77 -6.26 -2.12 -11.00
C MET A 77 -7.63 -1.73 -10.41
N ASN A 78 -8.14 -0.54 -10.71
CA ASN A 78 -9.41 -0.05 -10.19
C ASN A 78 -10.59 -0.24 -11.16
N LYS A 79 -10.38 -0.99 -12.25
CA LYS A 79 -11.41 -1.25 -13.26
C LYS A 79 -12.67 -1.86 -12.62
N PRO A 80 -13.86 -1.27 -12.84
CA PRO A 80 -15.11 -1.82 -12.34
C PRO A 80 -15.49 -3.12 -13.08
N GLY A 81 -16.37 -3.92 -12.49
CA GLY A 81 -16.94 -5.11 -13.16
C GLY A 81 -16.01 -6.33 -13.22
N THR A 82 -14.90 -6.34 -12.50
CA THR A 82 -14.01 -7.51 -12.41
C THR A 82 -14.62 -8.62 -11.54
N GLN A 83 -14.23 -9.87 -11.80
CA GLN A 83 -14.70 -11.04 -11.03
C GLN A 83 -14.09 -11.10 -9.60
N TYR A 84 -13.12 -10.24 -9.31
CA TYR A 84 -12.47 -10.10 -8.02
C TYR A 84 -12.79 -8.73 -7.41
N LEU A 85 -12.65 -8.60 -6.09
CA LEU A 85 -12.73 -7.31 -5.43
C LEU A 85 -11.30 -6.81 -5.18
N LEU A 86 -10.85 -5.87 -5.99
CA LEU A 86 -9.64 -5.10 -5.76
C LEU A 86 -10.02 -3.63 -5.56
N ARG A 87 -9.51 -3.02 -4.50
CA ARG A 87 -9.69 -1.60 -4.21
C ARG A 87 -8.35 -1.03 -3.79
N THR A 88 -7.86 -0.05 -4.52
CA THR A 88 -6.77 0.81 -4.06
C THR A 88 -7.33 2.20 -3.75
N ALA A 89 -6.80 2.83 -2.71
CA ALA A 89 -7.16 4.18 -2.32
C ALA A 89 -5.90 4.95 -1.95
N ASN A 90 -5.62 6.00 -2.72
CA ASN A 90 -4.53 6.95 -2.48
C ASN A 90 -5.11 8.24 -1.93
N ARG A 91 -4.50 8.82 -0.90
CA ARG A 91 -4.81 10.19 -0.47
C ARG A 91 -3.59 10.83 0.20
N LEU A 92 -3.49 12.14 0.06
CA LEU A 92 -2.54 12.96 0.81
C LEU A 92 -3.32 13.78 1.84
N PHE A 93 -2.78 13.84 3.06
CA PHE A 93 -3.29 14.68 4.14
C PHE A 93 -2.19 15.67 4.54
N GLY A 94 -2.37 16.94 4.20
CA GLY A 94 -1.40 17.99 4.48
C GLY A 94 -1.80 18.83 5.69
N GLU A 95 -0.82 19.38 6.40
CA GLU A 95 -1.09 20.40 7.42
C GLU A 95 -1.71 21.65 6.78
N LYS A 96 -2.79 22.16 7.35
CA LYS A 96 -3.53 23.31 6.82
C LYS A 96 -2.71 24.59 6.76
N THR A 97 -1.70 24.75 7.63
CA THR A 97 -0.81 25.92 7.60
C THR A 97 0.26 25.84 6.51
N CYS A 98 0.38 24.72 5.81
CA CYS A 98 1.32 24.56 4.69
C CYS A 98 0.66 24.92 3.37
N GLU A 99 1.35 25.73 2.57
CA GLU A 99 0.97 25.98 1.18
C GLU A 99 1.57 24.89 0.28
N PHE A 100 0.68 24.10 -0.32
CA PHE A 100 1.07 23.08 -1.29
C PHE A 100 0.87 23.62 -2.71
N LEU A 101 1.89 23.45 -3.55
CA LEU A 101 1.88 23.86 -4.96
C LEU A 101 0.67 23.28 -5.69
N SER A 102 -0.04 24.11 -6.47
CA SER A 102 -1.18 23.68 -7.29
C SER A 102 -0.79 22.57 -8.27
N THR A 103 0.35 22.75 -8.94
CA THR A 103 0.88 21.78 -9.91
C THR A 103 1.16 20.41 -9.28
N PHE A 104 1.59 20.37 -8.02
CA PHE A 104 1.77 19.12 -7.28
C PHE A 104 0.42 18.45 -7.00
N LYS A 105 -0.57 19.20 -6.49
CA LYS A 105 -1.93 18.68 -6.24
C LYS A 105 -2.56 18.13 -7.52
N GLU A 106 -2.46 18.86 -8.62
CA GLU A 106 -2.98 18.48 -9.93
C GLU A 106 -2.29 17.22 -10.46
N SER A 107 -0.97 17.10 -10.29
CA SER A 107 -0.21 15.92 -10.69
C SER A 107 -0.58 14.69 -9.86
N CYS A 108 -0.73 14.83 -8.54
CA CYS A 108 -1.21 13.75 -7.67
C CYS A 108 -2.61 13.27 -8.07
N LEU A 109 -3.52 14.20 -8.35
CA LEU A 109 -4.87 13.87 -8.79
C LEU A 109 -4.85 13.17 -10.14
N ARG A 110 -4.11 13.70 -11.12
CA ARG A 110 -4.02 13.17 -12.48
C ARG A 110 -3.41 11.77 -12.53
N PHE A 111 -2.22 11.59 -11.93
CA PHE A 111 -1.45 10.35 -12.10
C PHE A 111 -1.81 9.26 -11.08
N TYR A 112 -2.33 9.64 -9.91
CA TYR A 112 -2.54 8.69 -8.80
C TYR A 112 -3.98 8.65 -8.30
N HIS A 113 -4.88 9.45 -8.87
CA HIS A 113 -6.25 9.65 -8.39
C HIS A 113 -6.28 10.00 -6.90
N ALA A 114 -5.29 10.77 -6.46
CA ALA A 114 -5.06 11.10 -5.06
C ALA A 114 -5.33 12.59 -4.82
N GLU A 115 -6.38 12.87 -4.06
CA GLU A 115 -6.67 14.22 -3.60
C GLU A 115 -5.76 14.59 -2.42
N LEU A 116 -5.44 15.88 -2.30
CA LEU A 116 -4.84 16.44 -1.10
C LEU A 116 -5.93 17.08 -0.24
N GLU A 117 -6.11 16.55 0.97
CA GLU A 117 -6.99 17.12 1.98
C GLU A 117 -6.15 17.83 3.04
N GLN A 118 -6.55 19.04 3.44
CA GLN A 118 -5.83 19.77 4.49
C GLN A 118 -6.48 19.50 5.85
N LEU A 119 -5.66 19.03 6.79
CA LEU A 119 -6.04 18.75 8.18
C LEU A 119 -5.24 19.62 9.13
N SER A 120 -5.61 19.63 10.41
CA SER A 120 -5.01 20.47 11.43
C SER A 120 -4.16 19.65 12.38
N PHE A 121 -3.06 19.06 11.91
CA PHE A 121 -2.13 18.31 12.76
C PHE A 121 -1.56 19.17 13.89
N ALA A 122 -1.11 20.40 13.59
CA ALA A 122 -0.48 21.30 14.55
C ALA A 122 -1.35 21.64 15.78
N LYS A 123 -2.68 21.66 15.61
CA LYS A 123 -3.63 22.00 16.69
C LYS A 123 -4.52 20.83 17.13
N ALA A 124 -4.64 19.79 16.32
CA ALA A 124 -5.64 18.73 16.45
C ALA A 124 -5.14 17.42 15.82
N ALA A 125 -3.92 16.99 16.18
CA ALA A 125 -3.29 15.78 15.65
C ALA A 125 -4.15 14.53 15.85
N GLU A 126 -4.66 14.28 17.07
CA GLU A 126 -5.47 13.09 17.34
C GLU A 126 -6.80 13.08 16.59
N GLN A 127 -7.46 14.22 16.41
CA GLN A 127 -8.67 14.32 15.59
C GLN A 127 -8.34 14.03 14.12
N SER A 128 -7.23 14.57 13.62
CA SER A 128 -6.75 14.32 12.25
C SER A 128 -6.39 12.84 12.05
N ARG A 129 -5.76 12.19 13.04
CA ARG A 129 -5.44 10.75 13.02
C ARG A 129 -6.70 9.91 12.90
N LYS A 130 -7.71 10.17 13.75
CA LYS A 130 -9.00 9.47 13.73
C LYS A 130 -9.75 9.66 12.41
N HIS A 131 -9.69 10.85 11.84
CA HIS A 131 -10.27 11.15 10.52
C HIS A 131 -9.62 10.30 9.42
N ILE A 132 -8.29 10.26 9.38
CA ILE A 132 -7.54 9.45 8.41
C ILE A 132 -7.90 7.96 8.56
N ASN A 133 -7.89 7.42 9.78
CA ASN A 133 -8.26 6.02 10.04
C ASN A 133 -9.70 5.70 9.63
N THR A 134 -10.64 6.62 9.88
CA THR A 134 -12.04 6.47 9.46
C THR A 134 -12.17 6.44 7.94
N TRP A 135 -11.44 7.31 7.24
CA TRP A 135 -11.40 7.33 5.78
C TRP A 135 -10.82 6.02 5.21
N VAL A 136 -9.71 5.53 5.77
CA VAL A 136 -9.08 4.26 5.36
C VAL A 136 -10.02 3.07 5.59
N SER A 137 -10.65 3.02 6.76
CA SER A 137 -11.62 1.98 7.11
C SER A 137 -12.78 1.96 6.11
N LYS A 138 -13.37 3.11 5.78
CA LYS A 138 -14.43 3.20 4.78
C LYS A 138 -13.97 2.70 3.40
N LYS A 139 -12.78 3.08 2.94
CA LYS A 139 -12.23 2.67 1.64
C LYS A 139 -11.89 1.17 1.57
N THR A 140 -11.56 0.57 2.71
CA THR A 140 -11.21 -0.86 2.82
C THR A 140 -12.37 -1.73 3.34
N LYS A 141 -13.60 -1.20 3.37
CA LYS A 141 -14.80 -1.91 3.88
C LYS A 141 -14.61 -2.45 5.31
N GLY A 142 -13.98 -1.64 6.16
CA GLY A 142 -13.76 -1.94 7.58
C GLY A 142 -12.62 -2.93 7.86
N LYS A 143 -11.79 -3.26 6.87
CA LYS A 143 -10.68 -4.23 7.02
C LYS A 143 -9.41 -3.63 7.59
N ILE A 144 -9.17 -2.33 7.36
CA ILE A 144 -8.06 -1.59 7.95
C ILE A 144 -8.65 -0.46 8.80
N GLN A 145 -8.71 -0.66 10.12
CA GLN A 145 -9.39 0.27 11.03
C GLN A 145 -8.43 1.23 11.73
N ASP A 146 -7.23 0.77 12.07
CA ASP A 146 -6.21 1.56 12.77
C ASP A 146 -4.91 1.53 11.97
N LEU A 147 -4.91 2.22 10.82
CA LEU A 147 -3.72 2.33 9.98
C LEU A 147 -2.63 3.13 10.69
N LEU A 148 -3.04 4.24 11.29
CA LEU A 148 -2.19 5.14 12.07
C LEU A 148 -2.42 4.85 13.56
N PRO A 149 -1.52 4.10 14.22
CA PRO A 149 -1.64 3.79 15.64
C PRO A 149 -1.53 5.07 16.49
N GLY A 150 -1.88 4.97 17.77
CA GLY A 150 -1.72 6.10 18.71
C GLY A 150 -0.30 6.67 18.67
N ASN A 151 -0.20 8.00 18.71
CA ASN A 151 1.07 8.75 18.65
C ASN A 151 1.87 8.61 17.33
N SER A 152 1.30 8.04 16.26
CA SER A 152 2.00 7.94 14.97
C SER A 152 2.07 9.26 14.19
N ILE A 153 1.27 10.25 14.58
CA ILE A 153 1.30 11.61 14.07
C ILE A 153 1.19 12.58 15.25
N ASP A 154 1.74 13.77 15.07
CA ASP A 154 1.86 14.79 16.11
C ASP A 154 1.68 16.22 15.54
N ALA A 155 1.89 17.22 16.39
CA ALA A 155 1.78 18.63 15.98
C ALA A 155 2.83 19.09 14.96
N GLN A 156 3.92 18.33 14.77
CA GLN A 156 4.97 18.65 13.82
C GLN A 156 4.72 18.04 12.44
N THR A 157 3.80 17.07 12.36
CA THR A 157 3.42 16.39 11.12
C THR A 157 2.95 17.39 10.05
N LYS A 158 3.59 17.37 8.87
CA LYS A 158 3.27 18.27 7.74
C LYS A 158 2.52 17.60 6.60
N LEU A 159 2.78 16.32 6.36
CA LEU A 159 2.19 15.57 5.28
C LEU A 159 2.13 14.10 5.65
N VAL A 160 0.97 13.49 5.49
CA VAL A 160 0.76 12.04 5.61
C VAL A 160 0.30 11.53 4.26
N LEU A 161 1.01 10.54 3.71
CA LEU A 161 0.59 9.83 2.51
C LEU A 161 -0.02 8.51 2.90
N VAL A 162 -1.22 8.27 2.39
CA VAL A 162 -1.97 7.06 2.67
C VAL A 162 -2.20 6.32 1.37
N ASN A 163 -1.70 5.11 1.30
CA ASN A 163 -2.15 4.11 0.33
C ASN A 163 -2.77 2.95 1.10
N ALA A 164 -4.01 2.60 0.74
CA ALA A 164 -4.68 1.43 1.24
C ALA A 164 -5.07 0.52 0.08
N ILE A 165 -4.79 -0.78 0.21
CA ILE A 165 -5.18 -1.80 -0.77
C ILE A 165 -5.95 -2.93 -0.08
N TYR A 166 -7.06 -3.32 -0.69
CA TYR A 166 -7.84 -4.48 -0.26
C TYR A 166 -8.10 -5.38 -1.46
N PHE A 167 -7.74 -6.65 -1.31
CA PHE A 167 -7.96 -7.69 -2.31
C PHE A 167 -8.77 -8.85 -1.74
N LYS A 168 -9.81 -9.24 -2.48
CA LYS A 168 -10.55 -10.48 -2.28
C LYS A 168 -10.79 -11.12 -3.64
N GLY A 169 -9.98 -12.11 -3.96
CA GLY A 169 -10.10 -12.90 -5.17
C GLY A 169 -11.27 -13.87 -5.13
N ARG A 170 -11.77 -14.23 -6.31
CA ARG A 170 -12.57 -15.44 -6.54
C ARG A 170 -11.74 -16.37 -7.40
N TRP A 171 -11.59 -17.62 -6.98
CA TRP A 171 -10.94 -18.62 -7.80
C TRP A 171 -11.74 -18.83 -9.08
N LYS A 172 -11.04 -19.02 -10.21
CA LYS A 172 -11.66 -19.42 -11.48
C LYS A 172 -12.33 -20.80 -11.33
N GLU A 173 -11.65 -21.70 -10.61
CA GLU A 173 -12.16 -23.01 -10.20
C GLU A 173 -12.19 -23.03 -8.67
N GLN A 174 -13.38 -22.99 -8.07
CA GLN A 174 -13.55 -22.94 -6.63
C GLN A 174 -13.35 -24.32 -6.00
N PHE A 175 -12.83 -24.33 -4.78
CA PHE A 175 -12.80 -25.53 -3.95
C PHE A 175 -14.21 -25.83 -3.43
N ASP A 176 -14.58 -27.11 -3.37
CA ASP A 176 -15.80 -27.50 -2.66
C ASP A 176 -15.55 -27.37 -1.15
N LYS A 177 -16.47 -26.70 -0.48
CA LYS A 177 -16.40 -26.49 0.96
C LYS A 177 -16.60 -27.80 1.72
N THR A 178 -17.32 -28.77 1.14
CA THR A 178 -17.58 -30.07 1.76
C THR A 178 -16.31 -30.91 1.93
N TYR A 179 -15.31 -30.72 1.05
CA TYR A 179 -14.03 -31.41 1.15
C TYR A 179 -13.00 -30.65 1.99
N SER A 180 -13.31 -29.44 2.46
CA SER A 180 -12.41 -28.66 3.31
C SER A 180 -12.47 -29.15 4.75
N SER A 181 -11.32 -29.48 5.33
CA SER A 181 -11.22 -30.00 6.69
C SER A 181 -10.02 -29.42 7.42
N GLU A 182 -10.11 -29.33 8.74
CA GLU A 182 -8.97 -29.00 9.59
C GLU A 182 -7.90 -30.09 9.48
N MET A 183 -6.66 -29.69 9.21
CA MET A 183 -5.52 -30.58 9.05
C MET A 183 -4.28 -29.97 9.72
N PRO A 184 -3.32 -30.80 10.19
CA PRO A 184 -2.05 -30.30 10.70
C PRO A 184 -1.25 -29.55 9.63
N PHE A 185 -0.80 -28.33 9.95
CA PHE A 185 0.12 -27.52 9.14
C PHE A 185 1.51 -27.49 9.79
N LYS A 186 2.53 -27.91 9.03
CA LYS A 186 3.92 -28.01 9.50
C LYS A 186 4.61 -26.65 9.37
N ILE A 187 4.96 -26.03 10.51
CA ILE A 187 5.60 -24.69 10.54
C ILE A 187 7.13 -24.71 10.61
N SER A 188 7.75 -25.85 10.94
CA SER A 188 9.22 -26.01 10.95
C SER A 188 9.63 -27.48 10.76
N GLN A 189 10.93 -27.75 10.55
CA GLN A 189 11.45 -29.12 10.41
C GLN A 189 11.77 -29.83 11.75
N VAL A 190 11.74 -29.14 12.90
CA VAL A 190 12.26 -29.66 14.18
C VAL A 190 11.12 -29.81 15.21
N GLY A 191 10.83 -31.06 15.64
CA GLY A 191 9.94 -31.41 16.76
C GLY A 191 8.48 -31.70 16.38
N GLU A 192 7.88 -32.71 17.03
CA GLU A 192 6.47 -33.12 16.81
C GLU A 192 5.43 -32.08 17.31
N ASP A 193 5.86 -31.13 18.14
CA ASP A 193 5.00 -30.16 18.84
C ASP A 193 4.68 -28.86 18.07
N PHE A 194 5.06 -28.78 16.79
CA PHE A 194 4.85 -27.58 15.94
C PHE A 194 3.83 -27.81 14.84
N LYS A 195 2.66 -28.35 15.19
CA LYS A 195 1.52 -28.49 14.28
C LYS A 195 0.43 -27.51 14.70
N ASN A 196 0.20 -26.49 13.88
CA ASN A 196 -1.02 -25.69 13.99
C ASN A 196 -2.12 -26.33 13.15
N SER A 197 -3.37 -26.24 13.59
CA SER A 197 -4.50 -26.63 12.74
C SER A 197 -4.73 -25.55 11.68
N ALA A 198 -4.93 -25.97 10.43
CA ALA A 198 -5.37 -25.10 9.36
C ALA A 198 -6.46 -25.78 8.54
N SER A 199 -7.46 -24.99 8.11
CA SER A 199 -8.47 -25.43 7.15
C SER A 199 -7.83 -25.64 5.78
N LEU A 200 -7.65 -26.90 5.39
CA LEU A 200 -7.05 -27.27 4.11
C LEU A 200 -8.16 -27.43 3.06
N MET A 201 -8.17 -26.54 2.06
CA MET A 201 -9.11 -26.60 0.95
C MET A 201 -8.77 -27.76 0.01
N LYS A 202 -9.76 -28.55 -0.40
CA LYS A 202 -9.62 -29.69 -1.32
C LYS A 202 -10.64 -29.57 -2.46
N LYS A 203 -10.27 -30.08 -3.63
CA LYS A 203 -11.15 -30.15 -4.81
C LYS A 203 -11.91 -31.47 -4.81
#